data_AF-A0A5K1D6P5-F1
#
_entry.id   AF-A0A5K1D6P5-F1
#
_cell.length_a   1.000
_cell.length_b   1.000
_cell.length_c   1.000
_cell.angle_alpha   90.00
_cell.angle_beta   90.00
_cell.angle_gamma   90.00
#
_symmetry.space_group_name_H-M   'P 1'
#
loop_
_entity.id
_entity.type
_entity.pdbx_description
1 polymer ?
#
loop_
_entity_poly.entity_id
_entity_poly.type
_entity_poly.pdbx_seq_one_letter_code
_entity_poly.pdbx_strand_id
1 'polypeptide(L)'
;GFRWYAKRLRIDEDGDVAEEFLEEVLPESSSQAAMDSTPSKSQSQSRFIVRRSSRPARVKRQAIVQDGNILQCVDFNGTLIWV
;
A
#
# COMPACT_ATOMS: atom_id res chain seq x y z
N GLY A 1 -12.36 -20.14 -3.96
CA GLY A 1 -11.27 -20.04 -4.96
C GLY A 1 -10.71 -18.62 -5.02
N PHE A 2 -9.50 -18.43 -5.54
CA PHE A 2 -8.68 -17.20 -5.48
C PHE A 2 -9.32 -15.87 -5.93
N ARG A 3 -10.50 -15.91 -6.58
CA ARG A 3 -11.33 -14.73 -6.85
C ARG A 3 -11.77 -13.96 -5.60
N TRP A 4 -11.92 -14.61 -4.44
CA TRP A 4 -12.30 -13.89 -3.20
C TRP A 4 -11.16 -13.03 -2.66
N TYR A 5 -9.91 -13.51 -2.79
CA TYR A 5 -8.71 -12.79 -2.34
C TYR A 5 -8.48 -11.54 -3.20
N ALA A 6 -8.69 -11.67 -4.51
CA ALA A 6 -8.62 -10.55 -5.45
C ALA A 6 -9.60 -9.40 -5.17
N LYS A 7 -10.69 -9.64 -4.42
CA LYS A 7 -11.65 -8.57 -4.07
C LYS A 7 -11.08 -7.55 -3.08
N ARG A 8 -10.05 -7.93 -2.32
CA ARG A 8 -9.44 -7.06 -1.30
C ARG A 8 -8.30 -6.21 -1.85
N LEU A 9 -7.80 -6.54 -3.04
CA LEU A 9 -6.71 -5.78 -3.66
C LEU A 9 -7.15 -4.36 -3.98
N ARG A 10 -6.23 -3.45 -3.70
CA ARG A 10 -6.31 -2.04 -4.01
C ARG A 10 -5.13 -1.67 -4.89
N ILE A 11 -5.33 -0.62 -5.68
CA ILE A 11 -4.29 0.04 -6.45
C ILE A 11 -4.25 1.50 -6.04
N ASP A 12 -3.07 2.06 -5.83
CA ASP A 12 -2.91 3.47 -5.50
C ASP A 12 -2.72 4.33 -6.75
N GLU A 13 -2.31 5.58 -6.57
CA GLU A 13 -2.14 6.56 -7.64
C GLU A 13 -0.89 6.31 -8.49
N ASP A 14 0.10 5.64 -7.88
CA ASP A 14 1.39 5.33 -8.49
C ASP A 14 1.35 3.98 -9.24
N GLY A 15 0.30 3.19 -9.01
CA GLY A 15 0.05 1.91 -9.68
C GLY A 15 0.53 0.71 -8.87
N ASP A 16 0.94 0.92 -7.62
CA ASP A 16 1.27 -0.15 -6.70
C ASP A 16 0.01 -0.93 -6.33
N VAL A 17 0.15 -2.24 -6.11
CA VAL A 17 -0.97 -3.12 -5.76
C VAL A 17 -0.72 -3.79 -4.42
N ALA A 18 -1.67 -3.63 -3.50
CA ALA A 18 -1.61 -4.22 -2.16
C ALA A 18 -3.02 -4.60 -1.67
N GLU A 19 -3.10 -5.39 -0.60
CA GLU A 19 -4.38 -5.63 0.07
C GLU A 19 -4.91 -4.36 0.77
N GLU A 20 -4.00 -3.53 1.29
CA GLU A 20 -4.29 -2.28 1.95
C GLU A 20 -3.07 -1.35 1.86
N PHE A 21 -3.31 -0.05 1.72
CA PHE A 21 -2.26 0.97 1.72
C PHE A 21 -2.24 1.67 3.07
N LEU A 22 -1.04 1.94 3.58
CA LEU A 22 -0.84 2.71 4.80
C LEU A 22 -0.17 4.05 4.46
N GLU A 23 -0.52 5.08 5.20
CA GLU A 23 0.05 6.42 5.14
C GLU A 23 0.75 6.72 6.46
N GLU A 24 2.00 7.15 6.37
CA GLU A 24 2.79 7.56 7.52
C GLU A 24 2.41 8.98 7.92
N VAL A 25 1.92 9.14 9.15
CA VAL A 25 1.58 10.43 9.75
C VAL A 25 2.65 10.77 10.78
N LEU A 26 3.43 11.80 10.48
CA LEU A 26 4.42 12.35 11.40
C LEU A 26 3.72 13.18 12.49
N PRO A 27 4.17 13.11 13.75
CA PRO A 27 3.66 14.00 14.80
C PRO A 27 3.97 15.46 14.46
N GLU A 28 2.98 16.33 14.66
CA GLU A 28 3.00 17.78 14.33
C GLU A 28 4.16 18.57 15.00
N SER A 29 4.84 17.98 15.99
CA SER A 29 5.94 18.59 16.72
C SER A 29 7.33 18.42 16.08
N SER A 30 7.46 17.72 14.95
CA SER A 30 8.78 17.44 14.36
C SER A 30 9.39 18.61 13.57
N SER A 31 8.61 19.64 13.24
CA SER A 31 9.09 20.76 12.40
C SER A 31 9.78 21.90 13.18
N GLN A 32 9.70 21.92 14.52
CA GLN A 32 10.22 23.04 15.33
C GLN A 32 11.31 22.66 16.35
N ALA A 33 11.59 21.37 16.58
CA ALA A 33 12.51 20.91 17.64
C ALA A 33 13.83 20.32 17.09
N ALA A 34 14.33 20.85 15.98
CA ALA A 34 15.66 20.51 15.45
C ALA A 34 16.75 21.48 15.96
N MET A 35 16.63 22.01 17.16
CA MET A 35 17.74 22.59 17.93
C MET A 35 17.47 22.30 19.40
N ASP A 36 18.42 21.68 20.09
CA ASP A 36 18.40 21.35 21.51
C ASP A 36 17.38 20.32 21.98
N SER A 37 17.76 19.04 21.93
CA SER A 37 17.88 18.17 23.12
C SER A 37 17.93 16.69 22.73
N THR A 38 18.76 15.94 23.44
CA THR A 38 18.96 14.48 23.38
C THR A 38 17.72 13.64 23.01
N PRO A 39 17.81 12.71 22.04
CA PRO A 39 16.64 11.95 21.60
C PRO A 39 16.32 10.86 22.62
N SER A 40 15.29 11.09 23.44
CA SER A 40 14.66 10.01 24.19
C SER A 40 13.77 9.20 23.23
N LYS A 41 13.89 7.87 23.28
CA LYS A 41 13.33 6.88 22.34
C LYS A 41 11.79 6.88 22.17
N SER A 42 11.06 7.78 22.84
CA SER A 42 9.60 7.74 22.96
C SER A 42 8.85 8.90 22.30
N GLN A 43 9.54 9.88 21.68
CA GLN A 43 8.88 11.12 21.21
C GLN A 43 8.62 11.23 19.70
N SER A 44 8.96 10.24 18.88
CA SER A 44 8.81 10.35 17.41
C SER A 44 8.31 9.06 16.74
N GLN A 45 7.37 8.36 17.35
CA GLN A 45 6.79 7.20 16.69
C GLN A 45 5.81 7.70 15.62
N SER A 46 6.23 7.66 14.36
CA SER A 46 5.35 7.85 13.22
C SER A 46 4.14 6.94 13.35
N ARG A 47 2.95 7.48 13.12
CA ARG A 47 1.70 6.73 13.18
C ARG A 47 1.34 6.31 11.76
N PHE A 48 1.15 5.03 11.53
CA PHE A 48 0.60 4.54 10.27
C PHE A 48 -0.93 4.50 10.33
N ILE A 49 -1.59 5.09 9.34
CA ILE A 49 -3.05 5.02 9.17
C ILE A 49 -3.39 4.40 7.82
N VAL A 50 -4.57 3.83 7.69
CA VAL A 50 -5.03 3.29 6.41
C VAL A 50 -5.26 4.42 5.40
N ARG A 51 -4.55 4.37 4.28
CA ARG A 51 -4.70 5.29 3.16
C ARG A 51 -5.98 4.95 2.38
N ARG A 52 -7.00 5.79 2.53
CA ARG A 52 -8.32 5.60 1.90
C ARG A 52 -8.40 6.05 0.44
N SER A 53 -7.38 6.74 -0.10
CA SER A 53 -7.37 7.22 -1.49
C SER A 53 -7.17 6.11 -2.51
N SER A 54 -6.58 4.97 -2.11
CA SER A 54 -6.43 3.80 -2.97
C SER A 54 -7.79 3.28 -3.46
N ARG A 55 -7.85 2.73 -4.67
CA ARG A 55 -9.09 2.25 -5.30
C ARG A 55 -9.08 0.74 -5.44
N PRO A 56 -10.23 0.04 -5.46
CA PRO A 56 -10.24 -1.39 -5.71
C PRO A 56 -9.55 -1.75 -7.03
N ALA A 57 -8.63 -2.72 -7.00
CA ALA A 57 -7.92 -3.16 -8.20
C ALA A 57 -8.86 -3.95 -9.12
N ARG A 58 -8.84 -3.60 -10.42
CA ARG A 58 -9.67 -4.28 -11.43
C ARG A 58 -8.93 -5.51 -11.95
N VAL A 59 -9.03 -6.62 -11.23
CA VAL A 59 -8.43 -7.89 -11.65
C VAL A 59 -9.19 -8.49 -12.84
N LYS A 60 -8.50 -8.69 -13.96
CA LYS A 60 -9.04 -9.28 -15.20
C LYS A 60 -8.74 -10.77 -15.32
N ARG A 61 -7.51 -11.17 -14.97
CA ARG A 61 -7.03 -12.55 -15.08
C ARG A 61 -6.18 -12.93 -13.88
N GLN A 62 -6.08 -14.23 -13.63
CA GLN A 62 -5.20 -14.79 -12.62
C GLN A 62 -4.51 -16.01 -13.22
N ALA A 63 -3.24 -16.22 -12.89
CA ALA A 63 -2.45 -17.37 -13.32
C ALA A 63 -1.65 -17.91 -12.14
N ILE A 64 -1.51 -19.23 -12.07
CA ILE A 64 -0.58 -19.88 -11.14
C ILE A 64 0.70 -20.14 -11.93
N VAL A 65 1.81 -19.65 -11.43
CA VAL A 65 3.15 -19.89 -11.99
C VAL A 65 3.77 -21.16 -11.39
N GLN A 66 4.83 -21.68 -12.01
CA GLN A 66 5.40 -23.00 -11.69
C GLN A 66 5.94 -23.10 -10.24
N ASP A 67 6.26 -21.97 -9.62
CA ASP A 67 6.67 -21.85 -8.21
C ASP A 67 5.49 -21.88 -7.23
N GLY A 68 4.25 -21.97 -7.72
CA GLY A 68 3.04 -21.96 -6.92
C GLY A 68 2.53 -20.56 -6.57
N ASN A 69 3.21 -19.51 -7.00
CA ASN A 69 2.74 -18.14 -6.81
C ASN A 69 1.55 -17.83 -7.73
N ILE A 70 0.74 -16.84 -7.33
CA ILE A 70 -0.41 -16.40 -8.10
C ILE A 70 -0.12 -15.02 -8.63
N LEU A 71 -0.07 -14.92 -9.96
CA LEU A 71 -0.03 -13.64 -10.66
C LEU A 71 -1.45 -13.15 -10.94
N GLN A 72 -1.63 -11.86 -10.83
CA GLN A 72 -2.88 -11.16 -11.03
C GLN A 72 -2.69 -10.11 -12.12
N CYS A 73 -3.52 -10.20 -13.16
CA CYS A 73 -3.53 -9.20 -14.22
C CYS A 73 -4.54 -8.12 -13.84
N VAL A 74 -4.06 -6.93 -13.51
CA VAL A 74 -4.88 -5.79 -13.11
C VAL A 74 -4.87 -4.71 -14.19
N ASP A 75 -6.00 -3.99 -14.30
CA ASP A 75 -6.16 -2.84 -15.18
C ASP A 75 -5.84 -1.56 -14.40
N PHE A 76 -4.81 -0.84 -14.85
CA PHE A 76 -4.38 0.46 -14.33
C PHE A 76 -4.36 1.49 -15.46
N ASN A 77 -5.25 2.49 -15.40
CA ASN A 77 -5.36 3.54 -16.40
C ASN A 77 -5.46 3.01 -17.85
N GLY A 78 -6.14 1.87 -18.07
CA GLY A 78 -6.30 1.24 -19.38
C GLY A 78 -5.14 0.34 -19.81
N THR A 79 -4.09 0.24 -19.00
CA THR A 79 -2.96 -0.68 -19.20
C THR A 79 -3.14 -1.92 -18.35
N LEU A 80 -2.83 -3.10 -18.90
CA LEU A 80 -2.85 -4.36 -18.17
C LEU A 80 -1.46 -4.66 -17.62
N ILE A 81 -1.34 -4.76 -16.30
CA ILE A 81 -0.09 -5.10 -15.60
C ILE A 81 -0.26 -6.43 -14.86
N TRP A 82 0.80 -7.22 -14.79
CA TRP A 82 0.85 -8.45 -13.99
C TRP A 82 1.59 -8.16 -12.70
N VAL A 83 0.95 -8.46 -11.58
CA VAL A 83 1.48 -8.33 -10.21
C VAL A 83 1.41 -9.66 -9.48
#